data_AF-A0A3B8IEA0-F1
#
_entry.id   AF-A0A3B8IEA0-F1
#
_cell.length_a   1.000
_cell.length_b   1.000
_cell.length_c   1.000
_cell.angle_alpha   90.00
_cell.angle_beta   90.00
_cell.angle_gamma   90.00
#
_symmetry.space_group_name_H-M   'P 1'
#
loop_
_entity.id
_entity.type
_entity.pdbx_description
1 polymer ?
#
loop_
_entity_poly.entity_id
_entity_poly.type
_entity_poly.pdbx_seq_one_letter_code
_entity_poly.pdbx_strand_id
1 'polypeptide(L)'
;MRRIQDPMSAKPKFENDIFISYSHLDNKPLSEKEDFEWITEFTNNLSKLLENYLGREPNIWRDNRGIRPNQDFVAKIEKALPQSAVMVPIFTPRYIESEWCEIELISFINPDQAQLDLVINDQFRVFKVIKTPLRDYEFPLKIQNATGYKFFQIDNDDYVQEFNKSMYPELRTAYFKRLDRLAQDISNLLLELPDVQGQENPTQAADSGKPTVYLSTTGEDIRHRYFQLRKELIDEGYRVIPNQELNGSLKESTDLVENWMAEAQLSVHIFGEEYSGKAKMQNEVSAQAVQNRELQRIIWIPKPVLDEAKKGEESTLDPVQVTFLDGLLNTEEMQAGASVISDTIEALSNNLLRRLKKLEQPPEPSKAKEDAPSAEESVPQYVYIIATKEDKDAVKPWKKLISEQGYEVRISRWKKDGSLDQEAYERALIDYESVLVYWGDGDEYWMEDTLDAINKSLTGPNQLRKMAFEARGVLIAEPELDEKEDFTSSSFHVMHSQGTPSAENLAPFFTDLKAAKS
;
A
#
# COMPACT_ATOMS: atom_id res chain seq x y z
N MET A 1 4.49 -58.57 -27.38
CA MET A 1 4.10 -58.17 -26.01
C MET A 1 4.60 -56.76 -25.76
N ARG A 2 3.78 -55.74 -26.03
CA ARG A 2 4.04 -54.37 -25.56
C ARG A 2 3.73 -54.38 -24.06
N ARG A 3 4.70 -54.01 -23.23
CA ARG A 3 4.49 -53.79 -21.80
C ARG A 3 3.34 -52.79 -21.66
N ILE A 4 2.24 -53.24 -21.08
CA ILE A 4 1.23 -52.39 -20.46
C ILE A 4 2.00 -51.66 -19.36
N GLN A 5 2.27 -50.36 -19.55
CA GLN A 5 2.68 -49.51 -18.44
C GLN A 5 1.51 -49.52 -17.47
N ASP A 6 1.79 -49.90 -16.22
CA ASP A 6 0.88 -49.73 -15.09
C ASP A 6 0.28 -48.31 -15.14
N PRO A 7 -1.00 -48.12 -14.76
CA PRO A 7 -1.57 -46.79 -14.60
C PRO A 7 -0.82 -46.09 -13.47
N MET A 8 0.24 -45.38 -13.86
CA MET A 8 1.00 -44.49 -13.01
C MET A 8 -0.01 -43.49 -12.43
N SER A 9 -0.26 -43.57 -11.13
CA SER A 9 -0.84 -42.46 -10.37
C SER A 9 -0.02 -41.22 -10.73
N ALA A 10 -0.61 -40.33 -11.53
CA ALA A 10 0.05 -39.12 -11.99
C ALA A 10 0.35 -38.28 -10.76
N LYS A 11 1.61 -38.24 -10.32
CA LYS A 11 1.97 -37.47 -9.12
C LYS A 11 1.66 -35.99 -9.34
N PRO A 12 1.18 -35.27 -8.31
CA PRO A 12 0.96 -33.83 -8.42
C PRO A 12 2.28 -33.14 -8.77
N LYS A 13 2.25 -32.32 -9.83
CA LYS A 13 3.39 -31.53 -10.33
C LYS A 13 3.47 -30.15 -9.68
N PHE A 14 2.36 -29.73 -9.06
CA PHE A 14 2.15 -28.49 -8.34
C PHE A 14 1.63 -28.83 -6.94
N GLU A 15 1.77 -27.91 -5.98
CA GLU A 15 1.17 -28.11 -4.66
C GLU A 15 -0.34 -28.20 -4.79
N ASN A 16 -0.95 -27.30 -5.58
CA ASN A 16 -2.37 -27.32 -5.90
C ASN A 16 -2.56 -27.61 -7.39
N ASP A 17 -3.47 -28.53 -7.73
CA ASP A 17 -3.84 -28.73 -9.13
C ASP A 17 -4.68 -27.55 -9.62
N ILE A 18 -5.59 -27.06 -8.77
CA ILE A 18 -6.60 -26.07 -9.15
C ILE A 18 -6.71 -25.01 -8.06
N PHE A 19 -6.74 -23.74 -8.48
CA PHE A 19 -7.18 -22.61 -7.67
C PHE A 19 -8.57 -22.16 -8.10
N ILE A 20 -9.57 -22.21 -7.23
CA ILE A 20 -10.90 -21.66 -7.50
C ILE A 20 -11.02 -20.27 -6.88
N SER A 21 -11.17 -19.27 -7.74
CA SER A 21 -11.40 -17.87 -7.34
C SER A 21 -12.88 -17.52 -7.48
N TYR A 22 -13.47 -16.92 -6.44
CA TYR A 22 -14.89 -16.57 -6.41
C TYR A 22 -15.21 -15.51 -5.35
N SER A 23 -16.30 -14.75 -5.53
CA SER A 23 -16.83 -13.88 -4.46
C SER A 23 -17.54 -14.71 -3.41
N HIS A 24 -17.18 -14.58 -2.13
CA HIS A 24 -17.81 -15.34 -1.03
C HIS A 24 -19.32 -15.14 -0.94
N LEU A 25 -19.80 -13.96 -1.33
CA LEU A 25 -21.22 -13.65 -1.38
C LEU A 25 -21.97 -14.55 -2.36
N ASP A 26 -21.30 -15.11 -3.38
CA ASP A 26 -21.89 -16.04 -4.33
C ASP A 26 -22.05 -17.46 -3.81
N ASN A 27 -21.45 -17.77 -2.65
CA ASN A 27 -21.63 -19.04 -1.96
C ASN A 27 -22.69 -18.97 -0.86
N LYS A 28 -23.25 -17.80 -0.55
CA LYS A 28 -24.32 -17.67 0.44
C LYS A 28 -25.61 -18.29 -0.11
N PRO A 29 -26.35 -19.06 0.71
CA PRO A 29 -27.66 -19.54 0.31
C PRO A 29 -28.67 -18.39 0.12
N LEU A 30 -29.73 -18.65 -0.65
CA LEU A 30 -30.76 -17.65 -0.98
C LEU A 30 -31.66 -17.30 0.22
N SER A 31 -31.82 -18.22 1.17
CA SER A 31 -32.61 -17.99 2.39
C SER A 31 -32.11 -18.85 3.54
N GLU A 32 -32.46 -18.49 4.78
CA GLU A 32 -32.13 -19.28 5.98
C GLU A 32 -32.76 -20.68 5.99
N LYS A 33 -33.74 -20.94 5.13
CA LYS A 33 -34.42 -22.25 5.00
C LYS A 33 -33.79 -23.14 3.92
N GLU A 34 -32.86 -22.60 3.16
CA GLU A 34 -32.23 -23.27 2.03
C GLU A 34 -30.73 -23.36 2.31
N ASP A 35 -30.17 -24.57 2.31
CA ASP A 35 -28.73 -24.78 2.63
C ASP A 35 -27.86 -24.86 1.37
N PHE A 36 -28.37 -24.40 0.22
CA PHE A 36 -27.68 -24.57 -1.06
C PHE A 36 -26.57 -23.54 -1.26
N GLU A 37 -25.33 -24.02 -1.19
CA GLU A 37 -24.11 -23.25 -1.44
C GLU A 37 -23.51 -23.59 -2.81
N TRP A 38 -23.72 -22.71 -3.80
CA TRP A 38 -23.38 -23.01 -5.20
C TRP A 38 -21.89 -23.34 -5.42
N ILE A 39 -20.98 -22.56 -4.82
CA ILE A 39 -19.52 -22.72 -5.00
C ILE A 39 -19.05 -23.99 -4.30
N THR A 40 -19.55 -24.26 -3.10
CA THR A 40 -19.28 -25.51 -2.36
C THR A 40 -19.71 -26.72 -3.17
N GLU A 41 -20.93 -26.70 -3.72
CA GLU A 41 -21.41 -27.80 -4.54
C GLU A 41 -20.59 -27.95 -5.84
N PHE A 42 -20.34 -26.85 -6.55
CA PHE A 42 -19.53 -26.82 -7.76
C PHE A 42 -18.16 -27.47 -7.52
N THR A 43 -17.47 -27.06 -6.46
CA THR A 43 -16.15 -27.57 -6.11
C THR A 43 -16.18 -29.07 -5.80
N ASN A 44 -17.17 -29.52 -5.02
CA ASN A 44 -17.31 -30.93 -4.66
C ASN A 44 -17.61 -31.81 -5.88
N ASN A 45 -18.46 -31.34 -6.79
CA ASN A 45 -18.80 -32.07 -8.00
C ASN A 45 -17.62 -32.09 -8.98
N LEU A 46 -16.89 -30.97 -9.11
CA LEU A 46 -15.69 -30.87 -9.94
C LEU A 46 -14.59 -31.82 -9.45
N SER A 47 -14.33 -31.84 -8.14
CA SER A 47 -13.33 -32.73 -7.52
C SER A 47 -13.61 -34.20 -7.85
N LYS A 48 -14.86 -34.66 -7.69
CA LYS A 48 -15.27 -36.05 -7.99
C LYS A 48 -15.10 -36.42 -9.47
N LEU A 49 -15.41 -35.49 -10.37
CA LEU A 49 -15.24 -35.74 -11.81
C LEU A 49 -13.75 -35.83 -12.18
N LEU A 50 -12.94 -34.91 -11.66
CA LEU A 50 -11.50 -34.91 -11.86
C LEU A 50 -10.83 -36.14 -11.24
N GLU A 51 -11.29 -36.62 -10.09
CA GLU A 51 -10.79 -37.86 -9.47
C GLU A 51 -10.92 -39.05 -10.43
N ASN A 52 -12.07 -39.14 -11.13
CA ASN A 52 -12.28 -40.18 -12.14
C ASN A 52 -11.34 -40.04 -13.35
N TYR A 53 -11.08 -38.80 -13.81
CA TYR A 53 -10.22 -38.56 -14.97
C TYR A 53 -8.72 -38.67 -14.67
N LEU A 54 -8.29 -38.25 -13.49
CA LEU A 54 -6.89 -38.25 -13.06
C LEU A 54 -6.46 -39.56 -12.41
N GLY A 55 -7.42 -40.36 -11.91
CA GLY A 55 -7.14 -41.58 -11.14
C GLY A 55 -6.56 -41.31 -9.75
N ARG A 56 -6.66 -40.06 -9.26
CA ARG A 56 -6.29 -39.62 -7.92
C ARG A 56 -7.15 -38.43 -7.51
N GLU A 57 -7.28 -38.19 -6.21
CA GLU A 57 -7.92 -36.98 -5.71
C GLU A 57 -7.14 -35.73 -6.18
N PRO A 58 -7.80 -34.76 -6.84
CA PRO A 58 -7.16 -33.49 -7.19
C PRO A 58 -6.99 -32.63 -5.93
N ASN A 59 -5.86 -31.93 -5.81
CA ASN A 59 -5.75 -30.90 -4.79
C ASN A 59 -6.37 -29.60 -5.30
N ILE A 60 -7.61 -29.34 -4.87
CA ILE A 60 -8.35 -28.12 -5.21
C ILE A 60 -8.28 -27.15 -4.04
N TRP A 61 -7.58 -26.05 -4.27
CA TRP A 61 -7.55 -24.93 -3.37
C TRP A 61 -8.74 -24.00 -3.64
N ARG A 62 -9.46 -23.63 -2.58
CA ARG A 62 -10.45 -22.56 -2.59
C ARG A 62 -10.55 -21.89 -1.23
N ASP A 63 -10.96 -20.64 -1.22
CA ASP A 63 -11.10 -19.88 0.02
C ASP A 63 -12.40 -20.24 0.78
N ASN A 64 -12.33 -21.25 1.63
CA ASN A 64 -13.45 -21.76 2.45
C ASN A 64 -13.72 -20.93 3.70
N ARG A 65 -13.78 -19.60 3.61
CA ARG A 65 -14.02 -18.71 4.75
C ARG A 65 -15.39 -18.90 5.41
N GLY A 66 -15.45 -19.89 6.28
CA GLY A 66 -16.40 -20.10 7.36
C GLY A 66 -15.62 -20.35 8.66
N ILE A 67 -15.52 -19.31 9.49
CA ILE A 67 -15.33 -19.34 10.95
C ILE A 67 -14.36 -20.44 11.47
N ARG A 68 -13.05 -20.16 11.48
CA ARG A 68 -12.13 -20.76 12.45
C ARG A 68 -11.27 -19.66 13.07
N PRO A 69 -11.51 -19.29 14.34
CA PRO A 69 -10.63 -18.35 15.04
C PRO A 69 -9.21 -18.93 15.12
N ASN A 70 -8.20 -18.08 14.96
CA ASN A 70 -6.81 -18.37 15.32
C ASN A 70 -5.99 -19.29 14.36
N GLN A 71 -6.17 -19.22 13.04
CA GLN A 71 -5.09 -19.64 12.11
C GLN A 71 -4.69 -18.49 11.18
N ASP A 72 -3.39 -18.43 10.87
CA ASP A 72 -2.83 -17.58 9.82
C ASP A 72 -3.23 -18.13 8.43
N PHE A 73 -4.45 -17.79 8.00
CA PHE A 73 -5.02 -18.18 6.71
C PHE A 73 -4.55 -17.26 5.57
N VAL A 74 -4.04 -16.08 5.91
CA VAL A 74 -3.55 -15.08 4.97
C VAL A 74 -2.35 -15.56 4.19
N ALA A 75 -1.40 -16.16 4.90
CA ALA A 75 -0.24 -16.77 4.29
C ALA A 75 -0.58 -17.95 3.35
N LYS A 76 -1.81 -18.52 3.38
CA LYS A 76 -2.18 -19.66 2.52
C LYS A 76 -2.69 -19.24 1.15
N ILE A 77 -3.37 -18.10 1.01
CA ILE A 77 -3.89 -17.62 -0.29
C ILE A 77 -2.73 -17.14 -1.18
N GLU A 78 -1.87 -16.29 -0.61
CA GLU A 78 -0.69 -15.74 -1.31
C GLU A 78 0.30 -16.83 -1.72
N LYS A 79 0.33 -17.95 -0.99
CA LYS A 79 1.11 -19.15 -1.37
C LYS A 79 0.41 -20.02 -2.40
N ALA A 80 -0.90 -20.22 -2.27
CA ALA A 80 -1.61 -21.19 -3.10
C ALA A 80 -1.70 -20.76 -4.57
N LEU A 81 -1.90 -19.47 -4.84
CA LEU A 81 -2.09 -18.98 -6.21
C LEU A 81 -0.85 -19.22 -7.12
N PRO A 82 0.39 -18.86 -6.73
CA PRO A 82 1.60 -19.20 -7.52
C PRO A 82 1.86 -20.70 -7.63
N GLN A 83 1.44 -21.49 -6.64
CA GLN A 83 1.64 -22.93 -6.58
C GLN A 83 0.50 -23.74 -7.23
N SER A 84 -0.41 -23.07 -7.93
CA SER A 84 -1.54 -23.71 -8.60
C SER A 84 -1.27 -23.94 -10.08
N ALA A 85 -1.53 -25.15 -10.55
CA ALA A 85 -1.32 -25.50 -11.95
C ALA A 85 -2.30 -24.74 -12.86
N VAL A 86 -3.58 -24.70 -12.48
CA VAL A 86 -4.63 -23.98 -13.22
C VAL A 86 -5.48 -23.11 -12.30
N MET A 87 -6.08 -22.06 -12.87
CA MET A 87 -7.03 -21.18 -12.19
C MET A 87 -8.44 -21.34 -12.78
N VAL A 88 -9.45 -21.39 -11.91
CA VAL A 88 -10.88 -21.47 -12.25
C VAL A 88 -11.59 -20.28 -11.60
N PRO A 89 -11.58 -19.09 -12.24
CA PRO A 89 -12.36 -17.95 -11.79
C PRO A 89 -13.85 -18.14 -12.09
N ILE A 90 -14.71 -17.90 -11.08
CA ILE A 90 -16.17 -18.01 -11.17
C ILE A 90 -16.78 -16.61 -11.27
N PHE A 91 -16.99 -16.15 -12.50
CA PHE A 91 -17.51 -14.84 -12.84
C PHE A 91 -19.00 -14.70 -12.55
N THR A 92 -19.32 -13.62 -11.83
CA THR A 92 -20.63 -13.05 -11.53
C THR A 92 -20.50 -11.52 -11.48
N PRO A 93 -21.59 -10.75 -11.46
CA PRO A 93 -21.53 -9.31 -11.14
C PRO A 93 -20.74 -9.01 -9.85
N ARG A 94 -20.87 -9.85 -8.82
CA ARG A 94 -20.12 -9.68 -7.57
C ARG A 94 -18.65 -10.01 -7.70
N TYR A 95 -18.28 -10.97 -8.55
CA TYR A 95 -16.88 -11.27 -8.86
C TYR A 95 -16.20 -10.07 -9.51
N ILE A 96 -16.85 -9.40 -10.48
CA ILE A 96 -16.24 -8.26 -11.17
C ILE A 96 -16.19 -7.01 -10.29
N GLU A 97 -17.12 -6.86 -9.35
CA GLU A 97 -17.08 -5.81 -8.33
C GLU A 97 -16.04 -6.10 -7.24
N SER A 98 -15.63 -7.37 -7.09
CA SER A 98 -14.68 -7.83 -6.09
C SER A 98 -13.25 -7.47 -6.46
N GLU A 99 -12.69 -6.50 -5.73
CA GLU A 99 -11.26 -6.14 -5.80
C GLU A 99 -10.36 -7.38 -5.69
N TRP A 100 -10.69 -8.29 -4.78
CA TRP A 100 -9.88 -9.48 -4.51
C TRP A 100 -9.87 -10.50 -5.65
N CYS A 101 -11.05 -10.77 -6.22
CA CYS A 101 -11.18 -11.69 -7.34
C CYS A 101 -10.43 -11.18 -8.58
N GLU A 102 -10.41 -9.86 -8.76
CA GLU A 102 -9.64 -9.21 -9.82
C GLU A 102 -8.13 -9.32 -9.58
N ILE A 103 -7.64 -9.08 -8.35
CA ILE A 103 -6.22 -9.27 -7.98
C ILE A 103 -5.75 -10.67 -8.32
N GLU A 104 -6.48 -11.69 -7.87
CA GLU A 104 -6.09 -13.08 -8.07
C GLU A 104 -6.00 -13.40 -9.57
N LEU A 105 -6.97 -12.91 -10.35
CA LEU A 105 -6.99 -13.12 -11.80
C LEU A 105 -5.81 -12.44 -12.50
N ILE A 106 -5.58 -11.16 -12.21
CA ILE A 106 -4.49 -10.38 -12.80
C ILE A 106 -3.13 -10.97 -12.40
N SER A 107 -2.96 -11.36 -11.13
CA SER A 107 -1.73 -11.98 -10.63
C SER A 107 -1.44 -13.31 -11.31
N PHE A 108 -2.47 -14.13 -11.57
CA PHE A 108 -2.31 -15.41 -12.27
C PHE A 108 -2.00 -15.27 -13.76
N ILE A 109 -2.52 -14.23 -14.45
CA ILE A 109 -2.28 -14.02 -15.89
C ILE A 109 -1.05 -13.14 -16.19
N ASN A 110 -0.58 -12.36 -15.21
CA ASN A 110 0.63 -11.53 -15.29
C ASN A 110 1.76 -11.93 -14.30
N PRO A 111 2.13 -13.21 -14.17
CA PRO A 111 3.25 -13.59 -13.32
C PRO A 111 4.57 -13.27 -14.03
N ASP A 112 5.25 -12.20 -13.59
CA ASP A 112 6.61 -11.87 -14.05
C ASP A 112 7.64 -12.95 -13.63
N GLN A 113 7.24 -13.89 -12.75
CA GLN A 113 8.01 -15.08 -12.32
C GLN A 113 7.23 -16.39 -12.48
N ALA A 114 6.41 -16.52 -13.54
CA ALA A 114 5.62 -17.74 -13.76
C ALA A 114 6.50 -18.98 -13.89
N GLN A 115 6.19 -20.05 -13.14
CA GLN A 115 6.80 -21.36 -13.38
C GLN A 115 6.41 -21.97 -14.73
N LEU A 116 5.29 -21.52 -15.31
CA LEU A 116 4.77 -21.98 -16.61
C LEU A 116 4.11 -20.83 -17.37
N ASP A 117 4.17 -20.91 -18.70
CA ASP A 117 3.44 -20.02 -19.59
C ASP A 117 1.93 -20.08 -19.33
N LEU A 118 1.23 -18.97 -19.58
CA LEU A 118 -0.24 -18.89 -19.44
C LEU A 118 -0.98 -19.82 -20.42
N VAL A 119 -0.34 -20.14 -21.55
CA VAL A 119 -0.86 -21.03 -22.59
C VAL A 119 0.11 -22.19 -22.76
N ILE A 120 -0.39 -23.42 -22.63
CA ILE A 120 0.37 -24.66 -22.79
C ILE A 120 -0.37 -25.50 -23.84
N ASN A 121 0.33 -25.91 -24.90
CA ASN A 121 -0.26 -26.69 -26.01
C ASN A 121 -1.57 -26.07 -26.53
N ASP A 122 -1.58 -24.75 -26.77
CA ASP A 122 -2.75 -23.98 -27.21
C ASP A 122 -3.94 -23.95 -26.23
N GLN A 123 -3.75 -24.40 -24.98
CA GLN A 123 -4.75 -24.33 -23.91
C GLN A 123 -4.37 -23.32 -22.84
N PHE A 124 -5.33 -22.48 -22.43
CA PHE A 124 -5.15 -21.55 -21.31
C PHE A 124 -5.11 -22.30 -19.98
N ARG A 125 -4.23 -21.87 -19.07
CA ARG A 125 -4.27 -22.27 -17.64
C ARG A 125 -5.41 -21.61 -16.86
N VAL A 126 -6.20 -20.75 -17.50
CA VAL A 126 -7.37 -20.08 -16.91
C VAL A 126 -8.65 -20.63 -17.54
N PHE A 127 -9.46 -21.31 -16.73
CA PHE A 127 -10.75 -21.85 -17.14
C PHE A 127 -11.88 -20.95 -16.64
N LYS A 128 -12.28 -19.98 -17.46
CA LYS A 128 -13.31 -18.99 -17.10
C LYS A 128 -14.66 -19.67 -16.89
N VAL A 129 -15.18 -19.68 -15.67
CA VAL A 129 -16.53 -20.15 -15.36
C VAL A 129 -17.43 -18.92 -15.25
N ILE A 130 -18.46 -18.82 -16.07
CA ILE A 130 -19.41 -17.70 -16.04
C ILE A 130 -20.69 -18.21 -15.42
N LYS A 131 -20.89 -17.95 -14.12
CA LYS A 131 -22.08 -18.37 -13.36
C LYS A 131 -23.26 -17.46 -13.71
N THR A 132 -23.03 -16.15 -13.72
CA THR A 132 -24.04 -15.13 -14.07
C THR A 132 -23.54 -14.32 -15.27
N PRO A 133 -24.35 -14.09 -16.30
CA PRO A 133 -23.93 -13.29 -17.46
C PRO A 133 -23.50 -11.88 -17.03
N LEU A 134 -22.35 -11.46 -17.55
CA LEU A 134 -21.80 -10.12 -17.34
C LEU A 134 -22.22 -9.24 -18.51
N ARG A 135 -22.85 -8.11 -18.22
CA ARG A 135 -23.14 -7.07 -19.23
C ARG A 135 -21.94 -6.13 -19.29
N ASP A 136 -21.50 -5.84 -20.51
CA ASP A 136 -20.47 -4.82 -20.78
C ASP A 136 -19.12 -5.02 -20.08
N TYR A 137 -18.82 -6.25 -19.66
CA TYR A 137 -17.53 -6.59 -19.05
C TYR A 137 -16.53 -7.07 -20.11
N GLU A 138 -15.43 -6.33 -20.25
CA GLU A 138 -14.30 -6.73 -21.08
C GLU A 138 -13.29 -7.53 -20.27
N PHE A 139 -13.05 -8.78 -20.67
CA PHE A 139 -12.02 -9.61 -20.05
C PHE A 139 -10.62 -9.08 -20.38
N PRO A 140 -9.63 -9.27 -19.48
CA PRO A 140 -8.24 -8.90 -19.75
C PRO A 140 -7.74 -9.49 -21.08
N LEU A 141 -7.01 -8.70 -21.88
CA LEU A 141 -6.56 -9.05 -23.24
C LEU A 141 -5.92 -10.45 -23.33
N LYS A 142 -5.13 -10.82 -22.31
CA LYS A 142 -4.44 -12.12 -22.23
C LYS A 142 -5.39 -13.33 -22.21
N ILE A 143 -6.60 -13.18 -21.71
CA ILE A 143 -7.62 -14.24 -21.60
C ILE A 143 -8.93 -13.88 -22.31
N GLN A 144 -8.94 -12.79 -23.08
CA GLN A 144 -10.13 -12.30 -23.76
C GLN A 144 -10.67 -13.35 -24.74
N ASN A 145 -9.77 -14.00 -25.48
CA ASN A 145 -10.09 -15.03 -26.48
C ASN A 145 -10.47 -16.40 -25.89
N ALA A 146 -10.34 -16.62 -24.58
CA ALA A 146 -10.84 -17.83 -23.95
C ALA A 146 -12.39 -17.80 -23.96
N THR A 147 -13.06 -18.81 -24.51
CA THR A 147 -14.52 -18.83 -24.67
C THR A 147 -15.28 -19.00 -23.34
N GLY A 148 -14.68 -19.69 -22.37
CA GLY A 148 -15.26 -19.93 -21.03
C GLY A 148 -16.44 -20.91 -20.99
N TYR A 149 -16.87 -21.24 -19.77
CA TYR A 149 -17.91 -22.21 -19.44
C TYR A 149 -19.10 -21.49 -18.84
N LYS A 150 -20.18 -21.36 -19.60
CA LYS A 150 -21.41 -20.69 -19.15
C LYS A 150 -22.25 -21.66 -18.31
N PHE A 151 -22.46 -21.32 -17.05
CA PHE A 151 -23.32 -22.00 -16.09
C PHE A 151 -24.67 -21.28 -15.93
N PHE A 152 -25.18 -20.79 -17.05
CA PHE A 152 -26.52 -20.24 -17.18
C PHE A 152 -27.04 -20.52 -18.59
N GLN A 153 -28.33 -20.37 -18.77
CA GLN A 153 -28.96 -20.26 -20.08
C GLN A 153 -29.84 -19.01 -20.12
N ILE A 154 -30.10 -18.53 -21.34
CA ILE A 154 -31.08 -17.48 -21.58
C ILE A 154 -32.24 -18.19 -22.29
N ASP A 155 -33.44 -18.08 -21.75
CA ASP A 155 -34.63 -18.64 -22.39
C ASP A 155 -35.15 -17.75 -23.52
N ASN A 156 -36.30 -18.10 -24.09
CA ASN A 156 -36.85 -17.39 -25.24
C ASN A 156 -37.34 -15.97 -24.91
N ASP A 157 -37.51 -15.65 -23.62
CA ASP A 157 -38.00 -14.35 -23.14
C ASP A 157 -36.84 -13.46 -22.63
N ASP A 158 -35.61 -13.77 -23.04
CA ASP A 158 -34.37 -13.14 -22.58
C ASP A 158 -34.13 -13.26 -21.06
N TYR A 159 -34.79 -14.22 -20.40
CA TYR A 159 -34.65 -14.43 -18.97
C TYR A 159 -33.43 -15.32 -18.67
N VAL A 160 -32.59 -14.83 -17.76
CA VAL A 160 -31.36 -15.52 -17.35
C VAL A 160 -31.69 -16.57 -16.29
N GLN A 161 -31.39 -17.82 -16.60
CA GLN A 161 -31.52 -18.94 -15.67
C GLN A 161 -30.14 -19.49 -15.32
N GLU A 162 -29.66 -19.18 -14.12
CA GLU A 162 -28.45 -19.78 -13.58
C GLU A 162 -28.64 -21.28 -13.38
N PHE A 163 -27.58 -22.06 -13.59
CA PHE A 163 -27.58 -23.50 -13.32
C PHE A 163 -27.51 -23.75 -11.81
N ASN A 164 -28.61 -23.47 -11.13
CA ASN A 164 -28.86 -23.72 -9.73
C ASN A 164 -29.94 -24.81 -9.63
N LYS A 165 -29.54 -26.04 -9.34
CA LYS A 165 -30.47 -27.18 -9.28
C LYS A 165 -31.50 -27.09 -8.16
N SER A 166 -31.28 -26.23 -7.16
CA SER A 166 -32.24 -25.99 -6.07
C SER A 166 -33.41 -25.15 -6.56
N MET A 167 -33.10 -24.14 -7.39
CA MET A 167 -34.09 -23.24 -8.00
C MET A 167 -34.72 -23.82 -9.27
N TYR A 168 -33.91 -24.48 -10.10
CA TYR A 168 -34.29 -25.04 -11.41
C TYR A 168 -33.83 -26.49 -11.56
N PRO A 169 -34.53 -27.47 -10.96
CA PRO A 169 -34.15 -28.89 -10.99
C PRO A 169 -33.97 -29.46 -12.41
N GLU A 170 -34.71 -28.94 -13.39
CA GLU A 170 -34.63 -29.30 -14.80
C GLU A 170 -33.26 -28.98 -15.43
N LEU A 171 -32.54 -27.98 -14.90
CA LEU A 171 -31.22 -27.58 -15.39
C LEU A 171 -30.09 -28.48 -14.89
N ARG A 172 -30.40 -29.46 -14.02
CA ARG A 172 -29.42 -30.41 -13.46
C ARG A 172 -28.62 -31.13 -14.54
N THR A 173 -29.26 -31.57 -15.61
CA THR A 173 -28.57 -32.25 -16.73
C THR A 173 -27.63 -31.31 -17.47
N ALA A 174 -28.06 -30.06 -17.70
CA ALA A 174 -27.23 -29.05 -18.36
C ALA A 174 -26.01 -28.68 -17.50
N TYR A 175 -26.21 -28.53 -16.19
CA TYR A 175 -25.16 -28.32 -15.20
C TYR A 175 -24.09 -29.42 -15.26
N PHE A 176 -24.48 -30.69 -15.13
CA PHE A 176 -23.50 -31.79 -15.12
C PHE A 176 -22.80 -31.97 -16.46
N LYS A 177 -23.49 -31.75 -17.59
CA LYS A 177 -22.83 -31.76 -18.91
C LYS A 177 -21.76 -30.67 -19.02
N ARG A 178 -22.05 -29.47 -18.53
CA ARG A 178 -21.08 -28.36 -18.54
C ARG A 178 -19.89 -28.64 -17.63
N LEU A 179 -20.17 -29.15 -16.43
CA LEU A 179 -19.16 -29.48 -15.44
C LEU A 179 -18.26 -30.63 -15.90
N ASP A 180 -18.83 -31.66 -16.52
CA ASP A 180 -18.08 -32.77 -17.09
C ASP A 180 -17.12 -32.31 -18.19
N ARG A 181 -17.59 -31.42 -19.08
CA ARG A 181 -16.73 -30.81 -20.09
C ARG A 181 -15.58 -30.02 -19.48
N LEU A 182 -15.87 -29.19 -18.47
CA LEU A 182 -14.84 -28.45 -17.72
C LEU A 182 -13.82 -29.39 -17.08
N ALA A 183 -14.27 -30.46 -16.42
CA ALA A 183 -13.40 -31.43 -15.76
C ALA A 183 -12.50 -32.16 -16.77
N GLN A 184 -13.02 -32.56 -17.93
CA GLN A 184 -12.23 -33.17 -19.00
C GLN A 184 -11.15 -32.20 -19.50
N ASP A 185 -11.51 -30.96 -19.81
CA ASP A 185 -10.55 -29.98 -20.34
C ASP A 185 -9.46 -29.65 -19.31
N ILE A 186 -9.81 -29.48 -18.02
CA ILE A 186 -8.83 -29.33 -16.93
C ILE A 186 -7.93 -30.57 -16.82
N SER A 187 -8.50 -31.78 -16.84
CA SER A 187 -7.73 -33.01 -16.69
C SER A 187 -6.73 -33.22 -17.84
N ASN A 188 -7.12 -32.88 -19.08
CA ASN A 188 -6.24 -32.95 -20.24
C ASN A 188 -5.03 -32.03 -20.04
N LEU A 189 -5.27 -30.77 -19.65
CA LEU A 189 -4.19 -29.84 -19.38
C LEU A 189 -3.28 -30.34 -18.24
N LEU A 190 -3.84 -30.76 -17.10
CA LEU A 190 -3.06 -31.25 -15.95
C LEU A 190 -2.17 -32.45 -16.30
N LEU A 191 -2.66 -33.37 -17.14
CA LEU A 191 -1.89 -34.53 -17.61
C LEU A 191 -0.77 -34.13 -18.58
N GLU A 192 -0.99 -33.10 -19.39
CA GLU A 192 -0.04 -32.58 -20.38
C GLU A 192 1.02 -31.62 -19.83
N LEU A 193 0.88 -31.17 -18.58
CA LEU A 193 1.88 -30.28 -17.95
C LEU A 193 3.27 -30.91 -18.01
N PRO A 194 4.34 -30.15 -18.30
CA PRO A 194 5.70 -30.68 -18.21
C PRO A 194 6.02 -31.09 -16.76
N ASP A 195 6.86 -32.12 -16.58
CA ASP A 195 7.42 -32.43 -15.26
C ASP A 195 8.29 -31.25 -14.82
N VAL A 196 7.82 -30.50 -13.84
CA VAL A 196 8.61 -29.46 -13.18
C VAL A 196 9.55 -30.17 -12.19
N GLN A 197 10.65 -30.75 -12.69
CA GLN A 197 11.69 -31.30 -11.82
C GLN A 197 12.45 -30.17 -11.14
N GLY A 198 12.28 -30.06 -9.82
CA GLY A 198 13.27 -29.54 -8.88
C GLY A 198 14.02 -28.29 -9.33
N GLN A 199 13.32 -27.16 -9.42
CA GLN A 199 13.94 -25.89 -9.04
C GLN A 199 13.47 -25.59 -7.64
N GLU A 200 14.43 -25.35 -6.76
CA GLU A 200 14.20 -25.02 -5.36
C GLU A 200 13.14 -23.92 -5.25
N ASN A 201 12.11 -24.24 -4.48
CA ASN A 201 11.21 -23.35 -3.76
C ASN A 201 11.57 -21.84 -3.87
N PRO A 202 10.63 -20.98 -4.28
CA PRO A 202 10.49 -19.69 -3.60
C PRO A 202 10.07 -20.02 -2.16
N THR A 203 11.07 -20.22 -1.33
CA THR A 203 10.94 -20.63 0.06
C THR A 203 10.32 -19.47 0.84
N GLN A 204 9.21 -19.75 1.54
CA GLN A 204 8.75 -19.08 2.77
C GLN A 204 8.40 -17.58 2.69
N ALA A 205 7.11 -17.29 2.48
CA ALA A 205 6.43 -16.21 3.21
C ALA A 205 5.63 -16.82 4.38
N ALA A 206 6.32 -17.46 5.32
CA ALA A 206 5.83 -17.61 6.69
C ALA A 206 6.99 -17.20 7.57
N ASP A 207 6.80 -16.05 8.21
CA ASP A 207 7.74 -15.33 9.05
C ASP A 207 9.07 -14.99 8.34
N SER A 208 9.01 -14.11 7.33
CA SER A 208 10.21 -13.48 6.78
C SER A 208 10.91 -12.57 7.82
N GLY A 209 10.38 -12.46 9.05
CA GLY A 209 10.72 -11.43 10.02
C GLY A 209 10.36 -10.02 9.53
N LYS A 210 9.78 -9.90 8.32
CA LYS A 210 9.44 -8.62 7.73
C LYS A 210 8.11 -8.10 8.28
N PRO A 211 7.95 -6.78 8.38
CA PRO A 211 6.72 -6.16 8.83
C PRO A 211 5.55 -6.51 7.90
N THR A 212 4.38 -6.74 8.50
CA THR A 212 3.10 -6.87 7.83
C THR A 212 2.53 -5.49 7.52
N VAL A 213 2.11 -5.29 6.27
CA VAL A 213 1.49 -4.06 5.77
C VAL A 213 -0.01 -4.22 5.69
N TYR A 214 -0.75 -3.31 6.28
CA TYR A 214 -2.16 -3.13 5.99
C TYR A 214 -2.35 -2.11 4.87
N LEU A 215 -3.08 -2.46 3.82
CA LEU A 215 -3.40 -1.62 2.67
C LEU A 215 -4.93 -1.57 2.50
N SER A 216 -5.56 -0.45 2.85
CA SER A 216 -7.02 -0.33 2.87
C SER A 216 -7.66 -0.57 1.50
N THR A 217 -8.93 -1.01 1.49
CA THR A 217 -9.72 -1.02 0.24
C THR A 217 -9.92 0.41 -0.27
N THR A 218 -10.22 0.58 -1.55
CA THR A 218 -10.28 1.91 -2.19
C THR A 218 -11.61 2.13 -2.92
N GLY A 219 -11.75 3.30 -3.57
CA GLY A 219 -12.75 3.49 -4.63
C GLY A 219 -12.31 2.80 -5.93
N GLU A 220 -13.22 2.68 -6.89
CA GLU A 220 -12.93 2.03 -8.18
C GLU A 220 -11.87 2.80 -8.98
N ASP A 221 -11.96 4.13 -8.94
CA ASP A 221 -11.13 5.08 -9.68
C ASP A 221 -9.61 4.87 -9.47
N ILE A 222 -9.22 4.48 -8.26
CA ILE A 222 -7.82 4.37 -7.84
C ILE A 222 -7.34 2.92 -7.67
N ARG A 223 -8.20 1.96 -7.99
CA ARG A 223 -7.98 0.52 -7.81
C ARG A 223 -6.74 0.02 -8.55
N HIS A 224 -6.49 0.52 -9.76
CA HIS A 224 -5.28 0.17 -10.53
C HIS A 224 -3.98 0.49 -9.76
N ARG A 225 -3.95 1.61 -9.03
CA ARG A 225 -2.78 2.04 -8.24
C ARG A 225 -2.63 1.22 -6.97
N TYR A 226 -3.76 0.90 -6.34
CA TYR A 226 -3.80 -0.04 -5.22
C TYR A 226 -3.14 -1.37 -5.60
N PHE A 227 -3.47 -1.93 -6.77
CA PHE A 227 -2.90 -3.20 -7.24
C PHE A 227 -1.42 -3.11 -7.57
N GLN A 228 -0.99 -2.02 -8.21
CA GLN A 228 0.42 -1.79 -8.51
C GLN A 228 1.25 -1.80 -7.21
N LEU A 229 0.80 -1.03 -6.22
CA LEU A 229 1.49 -0.94 -4.93
C LEU A 229 1.45 -2.27 -4.16
N ARG A 230 0.30 -2.94 -4.14
CA ARG A 230 0.16 -4.25 -3.49
C ARG A 230 1.15 -5.25 -4.08
N LYS A 231 1.22 -5.33 -5.41
CA LYS A 231 2.15 -6.22 -6.11
C LYS A 231 3.59 -5.91 -5.75
N GLU A 232 3.99 -4.65 -5.79
CA GLU A 232 5.35 -4.23 -5.44
C GLU A 232 5.73 -4.63 -4.00
N LEU A 233 4.82 -4.47 -3.04
CA LEU A 233 5.04 -4.90 -1.65
C LEU A 233 5.19 -6.42 -1.52
N ILE A 234 4.39 -7.19 -2.26
CA ILE A 234 4.47 -8.66 -2.26
C ILE A 234 5.78 -9.12 -2.94
N ASP A 235 6.16 -8.51 -4.07
CA ASP A 235 7.39 -8.81 -4.81
C ASP A 235 8.64 -8.53 -3.95
N GLU A 236 8.59 -7.53 -3.06
CA GLU A 236 9.61 -7.21 -2.06
C GLU A 236 9.55 -8.11 -0.79
N GLY A 237 8.61 -9.05 -0.74
CA GLY A 237 8.49 -10.08 0.29
C GLY A 237 7.74 -9.65 1.56
N TYR A 238 6.99 -8.54 1.53
CA TYR A 238 6.14 -8.13 2.64
C TYR A 238 4.80 -8.86 2.60
N ARG A 239 4.26 -9.19 3.79
CA ARG A 239 2.89 -9.69 3.92
C ARG A 239 1.92 -8.51 3.82
N VAL A 240 0.96 -8.55 2.91
CA VAL A 240 -0.01 -7.45 2.73
C VAL A 240 -1.43 -7.90 3.09
N ILE A 241 -2.01 -7.26 4.10
CA ILE A 241 -3.40 -7.42 4.55
C ILE A 241 -4.23 -6.16 4.22
N PRO A 242 -5.58 -6.19 4.19
CA PRO A 242 -6.38 -7.40 4.19
C PRO A 242 -5.99 -8.27 3.00
N ASN A 243 -6.32 -9.55 3.07
CA ASN A 243 -6.09 -10.56 2.04
C ASN A 243 -7.43 -11.16 1.57
N GLN A 244 -8.49 -10.44 1.92
CA GLN A 244 -9.85 -10.89 1.80
C GLN A 244 -10.84 -9.73 1.85
N GLU A 245 -12.01 -9.96 1.26
CA GLU A 245 -13.11 -9.00 1.31
C GLU A 245 -13.65 -8.76 2.72
N LEU A 246 -14.01 -7.50 2.97
CA LEU A 246 -14.88 -7.08 4.06
C LEU A 246 -16.33 -7.45 3.73
N ASN A 247 -16.73 -8.63 4.17
CA ASN A 247 -18.07 -9.19 4.04
C ASN A 247 -18.74 -9.30 5.42
N GLY A 248 -20.05 -9.11 5.46
CA GLY A 248 -20.86 -9.20 6.69
C GLY A 248 -21.47 -7.85 7.07
N SER A 249 -22.00 -7.78 8.29
CA SER A 249 -22.49 -6.54 8.90
C SER A 249 -21.35 -5.54 9.13
N LEU A 250 -21.70 -4.28 9.38
CA LEU A 250 -20.71 -3.24 9.71
C LEU A 250 -19.87 -3.64 10.92
N LYS A 251 -20.49 -4.20 11.95
CA LYS A 251 -19.80 -4.69 13.15
C LYS A 251 -18.79 -5.79 12.83
N GLU A 252 -19.22 -6.82 12.10
CA GLU A 252 -18.31 -7.91 11.70
C GLU A 252 -17.14 -7.39 10.84
N SER A 253 -17.41 -6.42 9.98
CA SER A 253 -16.36 -5.78 9.17
C SER A 253 -15.39 -4.97 10.03
N THR A 254 -15.88 -4.22 11.02
CA THR A 254 -15.05 -3.47 11.98
C THR A 254 -14.19 -4.41 12.83
N ASP A 255 -14.79 -5.46 13.41
CA ASP A 255 -14.07 -6.46 14.20
C ASP A 255 -12.94 -7.12 13.37
N LEU A 256 -13.19 -7.37 12.09
CA LEU A 256 -12.21 -7.93 11.17
C LEU A 256 -11.05 -6.96 10.89
N VAL A 257 -11.35 -5.67 10.66
CA VAL A 257 -10.33 -4.64 10.48
C VAL A 257 -9.50 -4.46 11.75
N GLU A 258 -10.10 -4.47 12.93
CA GLU A 258 -9.38 -4.37 14.21
C GLU A 258 -8.39 -5.52 14.40
N ASN A 259 -8.77 -6.74 14.00
CA ASN A 259 -7.87 -7.90 14.02
C ASN A 259 -6.70 -7.72 13.05
N TRP A 260 -6.95 -7.24 11.82
CA TRP A 260 -5.87 -6.95 10.87
C TRP A 260 -4.93 -5.83 11.34
N MET A 261 -5.49 -4.77 11.94
CA MET A 261 -4.68 -3.72 12.56
C MET A 261 -3.83 -4.23 13.72
N ALA A 262 -4.19 -5.36 14.34
CA ALA A 262 -3.37 -6.02 15.36
C ALA A 262 -2.17 -6.78 14.79
N GLU A 263 -2.25 -7.20 13.53
CA GLU A 263 -1.18 -7.93 12.85
C GLU A 263 -0.23 -6.99 12.10
N ALA A 264 -0.70 -5.83 11.67
CA ALA A 264 0.07 -4.87 10.87
C ALA A 264 1.01 -4.00 11.71
N GLN A 265 2.20 -3.73 11.16
CA GLN A 265 3.15 -2.73 11.69
C GLN A 265 3.08 -1.40 10.90
N LEU A 266 2.51 -1.43 9.70
CA LEU A 266 2.28 -0.25 8.86
C LEU A 266 0.88 -0.33 8.25
N SER A 267 0.05 0.69 8.42
CA SER A 267 -1.23 0.83 7.71
C SER A 267 -1.16 1.94 6.66
N VAL A 268 -1.79 1.68 5.51
CA VAL A 268 -1.78 2.54 4.34
C VAL A 268 -3.21 2.70 3.86
N HIS A 269 -3.67 3.94 3.80
CA HIS A 269 -5.02 4.30 3.39
C HIS A 269 -4.95 5.15 2.13
N ILE A 270 -5.63 4.72 1.07
CA ILE A 270 -5.60 5.39 -0.24
C ILE A 270 -7.00 5.92 -0.55
N PHE A 271 -7.09 7.22 -0.84
CA PHE A 271 -8.35 7.87 -1.19
C PHE A 271 -8.27 8.54 -2.56
N GLY A 272 -9.20 8.19 -3.45
CA GLY A 272 -9.31 8.69 -4.82
C GLY A 272 -10.45 9.70 -5.00
N GLU A 273 -10.94 9.81 -6.23
CA GLU A 273 -12.06 10.66 -6.64
C GLU A 273 -13.41 10.16 -6.12
N GLU A 274 -13.56 8.86 -5.88
CA GLU A 274 -14.81 8.26 -5.43
C GLU A 274 -14.85 8.05 -3.91
N TYR A 275 -16.02 8.31 -3.32
CA TYR A 275 -16.27 8.05 -1.91
C TYR A 275 -16.48 6.57 -1.62
N SER A 276 -15.67 6.04 -0.69
CA SER A 276 -15.82 4.68 -0.16
C SER A 276 -16.05 4.71 1.35
N GLY A 277 -17.28 4.38 1.76
CA GLY A 277 -17.62 4.24 3.18
C GLY A 277 -16.82 3.15 3.89
N LYS A 278 -16.39 2.11 3.16
CA LYS A 278 -15.49 1.07 3.69
C LYS A 278 -14.09 1.62 3.94
N ALA A 279 -13.53 2.36 3.00
CA ALA A 279 -12.21 2.98 3.15
C ALA A 279 -12.18 4.00 4.31
N LYS A 280 -13.25 4.80 4.46
CA LYS A 280 -13.44 5.70 5.62
C LYS A 280 -13.44 4.93 6.94
N MET A 281 -14.26 3.88 7.07
CA MET A 281 -14.31 3.05 8.28
C MET A 281 -12.95 2.44 8.61
N GLN A 282 -12.24 1.91 7.61
CA GLN A 282 -10.91 1.35 7.79
C GLN A 282 -9.92 2.40 8.33
N ASN A 283 -9.99 3.64 7.85
CA ASN A 283 -9.16 4.73 8.35
C ASN A 283 -9.47 5.07 9.82
N GLU A 284 -10.75 5.17 10.18
CA GLU A 284 -11.16 5.45 11.56
C GLU A 284 -10.67 4.36 12.53
N VAL A 285 -10.84 3.08 12.17
CA VAL A 285 -10.33 1.96 12.99
C VAL A 285 -8.81 2.02 13.12
N SER A 286 -8.09 2.30 12.04
CA SER A 286 -6.63 2.43 12.09
C SER A 286 -6.18 3.57 13.00
N ALA A 287 -6.91 4.70 13.02
CA ALA A 287 -6.58 5.85 13.87
C ALA A 287 -6.75 5.55 15.35
N GLN A 288 -7.79 4.79 15.70
CA GLN A 288 -8.01 4.32 17.06
C GLN A 288 -6.95 3.31 17.50
N ALA A 289 -6.43 2.49 16.58
CA ALA A 289 -5.44 1.47 16.88
C ALA A 289 -4.06 2.02 17.30
N VAL A 290 -3.72 3.27 16.93
CA VAL A 290 -2.42 3.90 17.26
C VAL A 290 -2.25 4.13 18.77
N GLN A 291 -3.34 4.39 19.50
CA GLN A 291 -3.25 4.77 20.92
C GLN A 291 -2.60 3.70 21.82
N ASN A 292 -2.54 2.45 21.35
CA ASN A 292 -2.06 1.32 22.14
C ASN A 292 -0.93 0.52 21.46
N ARG A 293 -0.39 0.98 20.32
CA ARG A 293 0.54 0.19 19.49
C ARG A 293 1.54 1.05 18.70
N GLU A 294 2.69 0.46 18.37
CA GLU A 294 3.67 1.01 17.41
C GLU A 294 3.21 0.82 15.95
N LEU A 295 1.94 1.14 15.65
CA LEU A 295 1.40 1.11 14.29
C LEU A 295 1.80 2.40 13.56
N GLN A 296 2.62 2.29 12.52
CA GLN A 296 2.83 3.42 11.61
C GLN A 296 1.62 3.56 10.68
N ARG A 297 1.15 4.79 10.41
CA ARG A 297 0.06 5.02 9.46
C ARG A 297 0.48 5.97 8.34
N ILE A 298 -0.03 5.71 7.14
CA ILE A 298 0.04 6.60 5.99
C ILE A 298 -1.37 6.78 5.43
N ILE A 299 -1.73 8.02 5.15
CA ILE A 299 -2.90 8.39 4.37
C ILE A 299 -2.37 9.01 3.08
N TRP A 300 -2.75 8.47 1.93
CA TRP A 300 -2.36 8.99 0.64
C TRP A 300 -3.57 9.41 -0.18
N ILE A 301 -3.49 10.62 -0.72
CA ILE A 301 -4.51 11.22 -1.57
C ILE A 301 -3.79 11.76 -2.81
N PRO A 302 -4.08 11.33 -4.04
CA PRO A 302 -3.42 11.87 -5.22
C PRO A 302 -3.54 13.39 -5.25
N LYS A 303 -2.44 14.07 -5.57
CA LYS A 303 -2.42 15.53 -5.63
C LYS A 303 -3.54 16.14 -6.50
N PRO A 304 -3.85 15.62 -7.71
CA PRO A 304 -4.97 16.15 -8.50
C PRO A 304 -6.32 16.05 -7.81
N VAL A 305 -6.58 14.94 -7.10
CA VAL A 305 -7.81 14.73 -6.34
C VAL A 305 -7.90 15.71 -5.19
N LEU A 306 -6.80 15.91 -4.46
CA LEU A 306 -6.77 16.83 -3.34
C LEU A 306 -6.93 18.30 -3.78
N ASP A 307 -6.27 18.69 -4.86
CA ASP A 307 -6.39 20.03 -5.42
C ASP A 307 -7.81 20.28 -5.96
N GLU A 308 -8.49 19.25 -6.49
CA GLU A 308 -9.90 19.32 -6.90
C GLU A 308 -10.85 19.42 -5.69
N ALA A 309 -10.61 18.68 -4.61
CA ALA A 309 -11.41 18.74 -3.39
C ALA A 309 -11.33 20.12 -2.70
N LYS A 310 -10.17 20.78 -2.76
CA LYS A 310 -9.96 22.13 -2.20
C LYS A 310 -10.80 23.23 -2.88
N LYS A 311 -11.37 22.96 -4.06
CA LYS A 311 -12.31 23.87 -4.71
C LYS A 311 -13.68 23.95 -4.02
N GLY A 312 -13.95 23.06 -3.06
CA GLY A 312 -15.19 23.09 -2.27
C GLY A 312 -16.42 22.94 -3.16
N GLU A 313 -17.33 23.92 -3.10
CA GLU A 313 -18.57 23.92 -3.91
C GLU A 313 -18.33 23.97 -5.43
N GLU A 314 -17.16 24.42 -5.87
CA GLU A 314 -16.77 24.47 -7.29
C GLU A 314 -16.05 23.19 -7.77
N SER A 315 -15.92 22.19 -6.89
CA SER A 315 -15.30 20.91 -7.22
C SER A 315 -16.14 20.09 -8.21
N THR A 316 -15.46 19.35 -9.08
CA THR A 316 -16.10 18.36 -9.96
C THR A 316 -16.30 17.00 -9.30
N LEU A 317 -15.76 16.80 -8.09
CA LEU A 317 -15.95 15.58 -7.29
C LEU A 317 -17.36 15.52 -6.71
N ASP A 318 -17.79 14.31 -6.32
CA ASP A 318 -19.03 14.14 -5.59
C ASP A 318 -19.01 14.94 -4.26
N PRO A 319 -20.06 15.70 -3.91
CA PRO A 319 -20.10 16.48 -2.67
C PRO A 319 -19.82 15.67 -1.39
N VAL A 320 -20.19 14.39 -1.36
CA VAL A 320 -19.89 13.48 -0.25
C VAL A 320 -18.39 13.24 -0.14
N GLN A 321 -17.69 13.10 -1.27
CA GLN A 321 -16.23 12.93 -1.28
C GLN A 321 -15.52 14.21 -0.87
N VAL A 322 -15.94 15.37 -1.37
CA VAL A 322 -15.38 16.67 -0.98
C VAL A 322 -15.49 16.87 0.53
N THR A 323 -16.68 16.62 1.09
CA THR A 323 -16.94 16.73 2.53
C THR A 323 -16.07 15.75 3.32
N PHE A 324 -15.91 14.53 2.83
CA PHE A 324 -15.08 13.53 3.49
C PHE A 324 -13.59 13.89 3.47
N LEU A 325 -13.04 14.31 2.33
CA LEU A 325 -11.62 14.67 2.21
C LEU A 325 -11.27 15.93 3.00
N ASP A 326 -12.17 16.93 3.04
CA ASP A 326 -12.01 18.10 3.89
C ASP A 326 -12.02 17.71 5.39
N GLY A 327 -12.99 16.89 5.80
CA GLY A 327 -13.04 16.34 7.15
C GLY A 327 -11.79 15.54 7.52
N LEU A 328 -11.31 14.68 6.61
CA LEU A 328 -10.09 13.90 6.78
C LEU A 328 -8.86 14.79 6.99
N LEU A 329 -8.78 15.95 6.33
CA LEU A 329 -7.67 16.90 6.44
C LEU A 329 -7.73 17.82 7.66
N ASN A 330 -8.92 18.07 8.21
CA ASN A 330 -9.11 19.03 9.29
C ASN A 330 -9.45 18.38 10.65
N THR A 331 -9.61 17.06 10.70
CA THR A 331 -9.96 16.31 11.93
C THR A 331 -8.74 15.54 12.45
N GLU A 332 -8.22 15.95 13.61
CA GLU A 332 -7.05 15.31 14.25
C GLU A 332 -7.28 13.82 14.50
N GLU A 333 -8.48 13.43 14.91
CA GLU A 333 -8.83 12.03 15.19
C GLU A 333 -8.74 11.15 13.95
N MET A 334 -9.03 11.68 12.75
CA MET A 334 -8.93 10.91 11.51
C MET A 334 -7.47 10.72 11.06
N GLN A 335 -6.59 11.63 11.46
CA GLN A 335 -5.16 11.63 11.14
C GLN A 335 -4.27 11.05 12.25
N ALA A 336 -4.84 10.65 13.38
CA ALA A 336 -4.05 10.28 14.57
C ALA A 336 -2.91 9.29 14.25
N GLY A 337 -1.66 9.72 14.37
CA GLY A 337 -0.47 8.89 14.06
C GLY A 337 -0.22 8.62 12.57
N ALA A 338 -0.93 9.28 11.66
CA ALA A 338 -0.79 9.15 10.22
C ALA A 338 0.06 10.25 9.59
N SER A 339 0.93 9.84 8.68
CA SER A 339 1.55 10.75 7.71
C SER A 339 0.59 10.93 6.55
N VAL A 340 0.00 12.13 6.40
CA VAL A 340 -0.80 12.46 5.22
C VAL A 340 0.14 12.88 4.09
N ILE A 341 0.05 12.21 2.94
CA ILE A 341 0.90 12.43 1.77
C ILE A 341 -0.02 12.72 0.58
N SER A 342 0.30 13.77 -0.17
CA SER A 342 -0.41 14.08 -1.40
C SER A 342 0.56 14.37 -2.54
N ASP A 343 0.92 13.30 -3.23
CA ASP A 343 1.94 13.29 -4.29
C ASP A 343 1.67 12.13 -5.27
N THR A 344 2.66 11.76 -6.09
CA THR A 344 2.65 10.63 -7.01
C THR A 344 2.62 9.26 -6.31
N ILE A 345 2.21 8.22 -7.04
CA ILE A 345 2.14 6.85 -6.51
C ILE A 345 3.56 6.27 -6.31
N GLU A 346 4.51 6.67 -7.13
CA GLU A 346 5.92 6.30 -7.02
C GLU A 346 6.53 6.89 -5.74
N ALA A 347 6.18 8.11 -5.36
CA ALA A 347 6.59 8.72 -4.11
C ALA A 347 6.02 7.97 -2.90
N LEU A 348 4.74 7.56 -2.96
CA LEU A 348 4.12 6.71 -1.95
C LEU A 348 4.88 5.39 -1.80
N SER A 349 5.14 4.68 -2.91
CA SER A 349 5.81 3.37 -2.87
C SER A 349 7.22 3.45 -2.28
N ASN A 350 8.01 4.43 -2.71
CA ASN A 350 9.35 4.67 -2.17
C ASN A 350 9.31 5.01 -0.66
N ASN A 351 8.30 5.74 -0.19
CA ASN A 351 8.10 6.04 1.22
C ASN A 351 7.79 4.77 2.03
N LEU A 352 6.90 3.93 1.50
CA LEU A 352 6.49 2.66 2.10
C LEU A 352 7.68 1.71 2.26
N LEU A 353 8.40 1.43 1.17
CA LEU A 353 9.55 0.53 1.19
C LEU A 353 10.63 1.01 2.16
N ARG A 354 10.85 2.32 2.27
CA ARG A 354 11.80 2.89 3.24
C ARG A 354 11.34 2.67 4.69
N ARG A 355 10.07 2.91 5.01
CA ARG A 355 9.53 2.70 6.36
C ARG A 355 9.59 1.23 6.75
N LEU A 356 9.25 0.35 5.82
CA LEU A 356 9.30 -1.08 6.04
C LEU A 356 10.73 -1.58 6.28
N LYS A 357 11.71 -1.12 5.51
CA LYS A 357 13.14 -1.42 5.77
C LYS A 357 13.65 -0.94 7.14
N LYS A 358 13.03 0.09 7.73
CA LYS A 358 13.34 0.50 9.12
C LYS A 358 12.71 -0.45 10.13
N LEU A 359 11.47 -0.86 9.89
CA LEU A 359 10.74 -1.81 10.74
C LEU A 359 11.32 -3.24 10.67
N GLU A 360 12.06 -3.59 9.62
CA GLU A 360 12.83 -4.84 9.52
C GLU A 360 14.06 -4.88 10.45
N GLN A 361 14.55 -3.74 10.93
CA GLN A 361 15.71 -3.71 11.82
C GLN A 361 15.27 -4.10 13.24
N PRO A 362 16.01 -4.98 13.95
CA PRO A 362 15.68 -5.33 15.31
C PRO A 362 15.55 -4.06 16.15
N PRO A 363 14.58 -3.97 17.08
CA PRO A 363 14.58 -2.88 18.04
C PRO A 363 15.94 -2.90 18.73
N GLU A 364 16.70 -1.80 18.62
CA GLU A 364 17.95 -1.66 19.38
C GLU A 364 17.62 -1.99 20.85
N PRO A 365 18.45 -2.78 21.55
CA PRO A 365 18.13 -3.26 22.87
C PRO A 365 17.87 -2.07 23.80
N SER A 366 16.58 -1.86 24.08
CA SER A 366 16.09 -0.92 25.07
C SER A 366 16.67 -1.34 26.41
N LYS A 367 17.73 -0.66 26.85
CA LYS A 367 18.26 -0.82 28.20
C LYS A 367 17.21 -0.26 29.16
N ALA A 368 16.56 -1.19 29.86
CA ALA A 368 15.71 -0.93 30.99
C ALA A 368 16.38 0.05 31.96
N LYS A 369 15.62 1.06 32.35
CA LYS A 369 15.96 2.04 33.39
C LYS A 369 16.16 1.32 34.73
N GLU A 370 17.38 1.35 35.26
CA GLU A 370 17.64 1.22 36.70
C GLU A 370 18.68 2.26 37.12
N ASP A 371 18.41 2.87 38.28
CA ASP A 371 19.00 4.09 38.83
C ASP A 371 20.50 4.02 39.13
N ALA A 372 21.31 4.91 38.52
CA ALA A 372 22.42 5.69 39.12
C ALA A 372 23.23 6.44 38.03
N PRO A 373 23.86 7.59 38.34
CA PRO A 373 24.06 8.68 37.39
C PRO A 373 25.38 8.57 36.62
N SER A 374 25.34 8.60 35.29
CA SER A 374 26.50 8.96 34.46
C SER A 374 26.13 9.23 33.00
N ALA A 375 26.30 10.51 32.61
CA ALA A 375 26.57 11.04 31.27
C ALA A 375 25.71 10.52 30.09
N GLU A 376 24.66 11.28 29.78
CA GLU A 376 23.97 11.24 28.48
C GLU A 376 24.95 11.57 27.34
N GLU A 377 25.26 10.62 26.47
CA GLU A 377 25.66 10.96 25.11
C GLU A 377 24.39 11.24 24.31
N SER A 378 23.93 12.49 24.41
CA SER A 378 22.89 13.08 23.57
C SER A 378 23.32 12.98 22.10
N VAL A 379 22.46 12.46 21.23
CA VAL A 379 22.64 12.64 19.77
C VAL A 379 22.72 14.16 19.50
N PRO A 380 23.81 14.67 18.90
CA PRO A 380 23.95 16.11 18.69
C PRO A 380 22.94 16.58 17.63
N GLN A 381 22.01 17.46 18.03
CA GLN A 381 21.13 18.14 17.07
C GLN A 381 21.90 19.18 16.26
N TYR A 382 21.70 19.17 14.95
CA TYR A 382 22.44 20.01 14.01
C TYR A 382 21.65 21.24 13.57
N VAL A 383 22.29 22.41 13.65
CA VAL A 383 21.78 23.66 13.08
C VAL A 383 22.62 24.05 11.88
N TYR A 384 21.97 24.13 10.72
CA TYR A 384 22.62 24.60 9.50
C TYR A 384 22.37 26.10 9.29
N ILE A 385 23.44 26.89 9.28
CA ILE A 385 23.37 28.32 9.01
C ILE A 385 23.69 28.57 7.53
N ILE A 386 22.72 29.11 6.80
CA ILE A 386 22.89 29.54 5.42
C ILE A 386 23.24 31.03 5.45
N ALA A 387 24.39 31.37 4.89
CA ALA A 387 24.88 32.75 4.80
C ALA A 387 25.66 32.94 3.50
N THR A 388 25.76 34.19 3.04
CA THR A 388 26.63 34.58 1.93
C THR A 388 28.12 34.35 2.28
N LYS A 389 29.00 34.54 1.30
CA LYS A 389 30.44 34.39 1.51
C LYS A 389 30.98 35.56 2.36
N GLU A 390 30.42 36.73 2.14
CA GLU A 390 30.72 38.01 2.76
C GLU A 390 30.34 37.98 4.24
N ASP A 391 29.20 37.34 4.57
CA ASP A 391 28.69 37.20 5.94
C ASP A 391 29.44 36.17 6.81
N LYS A 392 30.38 35.42 6.24
CA LYS A 392 31.01 34.26 6.91
C LYS A 392 31.64 34.63 8.26
N ASP A 393 32.23 35.81 8.37
CA ASP A 393 32.85 36.27 9.61
C ASP A 393 31.82 36.80 10.61
N ALA A 394 30.77 37.46 10.13
CA ALA A 394 29.65 37.97 10.93
C ALA A 394 28.79 36.86 11.55
N VAL A 395 28.78 35.66 10.97
CA VAL A 395 28.09 34.47 11.51
C VAL A 395 28.83 33.82 12.69
N LYS A 396 30.15 34.06 12.87
CA LYS A 396 30.95 33.36 13.91
C LYS A 396 30.42 33.54 15.34
N PRO A 397 30.00 34.73 15.79
CA PRO A 397 29.41 34.92 17.11
C PRO A 397 28.12 34.10 17.30
N TRP A 398 27.25 34.05 16.29
CA TRP A 398 26.01 33.27 16.30
C TRP A 398 26.26 31.77 16.34
N LYS A 399 27.24 31.30 15.56
CA LYS A 399 27.73 29.91 15.63
C LYS A 399 28.14 29.56 17.06
N LYS A 400 28.94 30.41 17.69
CA LYS A 400 29.43 30.20 19.06
C LYS A 400 28.27 30.15 20.06
N LEU A 401 27.34 31.10 19.97
CA LEU A 401 26.15 31.16 20.83
C LEU A 401 25.30 29.88 20.73
N ILE A 402 24.97 29.44 19.51
CA ILE A 402 24.16 28.22 19.29
C ILE A 402 24.92 26.98 19.79
N SER A 403 26.25 26.93 19.60
CA SER A 403 27.08 25.83 20.10
C SER A 403 27.11 25.78 21.64
N GLU A 404 27.13 26.94 22.31
CA GLU A 404 27.05 27.05 23.78
C GLU A 404 25.70 26.57 24.33
N GLN A 405 24.64 26.54 23.51
CA GLN A 405 23.34 25.96 23.86
C GLN A 405 23.27 24.43 23.63
N GLY A 406 24.37 23.79 23.24
CA GLY A 406 24.46 22.34 23.07
C GLY A 406 23.93 21.83 21.72
N TYR A 407 24.07 22.63 20.65
CA TYR A 407 23.75 22.24 19.28
C TYR A 407 25.02 22.24 18.41
N GLU A 408 25.14 21.32 17.46
CA GLU A 408 26.24 21.32 16.51
C GLU A 408 25.93 22.22 15.31
N VAL A 409 26.79 23.21 15.05
CA VAL A 409 26.54 24.17 13.97
C VAL A 409 27.39 23.91 12.74
N ARG A 410 26.75 23.91 11.57
CA ARG A 410 27.38 23.88 10.25
C ARG A 410 27.00 25.16 9.48
N ILE A 411 27.91 25.69 8.67
CA ILE A 411 27.69 26.93 7.91
C ILE A 411 27.94 26.65 6.43
N SER A 412 27.26 27.36 5.53
CA SER A 412 27.52 27.38 4.08
C SER A 412 29.02 27.32 3.76
N ARG A 413 29.39 26.35 2.91
CA ARG A 413 30.77 26.14 2.47
C ARG A 413 30.99 26.77 1.10
N TRP A 414 32.13 27.41 0.95
CA TRP A 414 32.53 28.11 -0.27
C TRP A 414 33.81 27.50 -0.83
N LYS A 415 33.85 27.29 -2.14
CA LYS A 415 35.02 26.80 -2.86
C LYS A 415 36.08 27.90 -2.97
N LYS A 416 37.30 27.52 -3.36
CA LYS A 416 38.44 28.47 -3.47
C LYS A 416 38.22 29.54 -4.54
N ASP A 417 37.44 29.24 -5.57
CA ASP A 417 37.02 30.17 -6.64
C ASP A 417 35.91 31.13 -6.19
N GLY A 418 35.36 30.94 -4.99
CA GLY A 418 34.31 31.78 -4.43
C GLY A 418 32.89 31.29 -4.73
N SER A 419 32.69 30.17 -5.45
CA SER A 419 31.35 29.62 -5.65
C SER A 419 30.87 28.86 -4.40
N LEU A 420 29.54 28.77 -4.23
CA LEU A 420 28.95 27.91 -3.19
C LEU A 420 29.30 26.44 -3.48
N ASP A 421 29.57 25.69 -2.42
CA ASP A 421 29.72 24.24 -2.50
C ASP A 421 28.33 23.57 -2.55
N GLN A 422 27.79 23.49 -3.76
CA GLN A 422 26.41 23.05 -4.03
C GLN A 422 26.10 21.66 -3.46
N GLU A 423 27.02 20.70 -3.58
CA GLU A 423 26.82 19.34 -3.05
C GLU A 423 26.73 19.34 -1.51
N ALA A 424 27.57 20.15 -0.85
CA ALA A 424 27.53 20.29 0.60
C ALA A 424 26.27 21.02 1.06
N TYR A 425 25.80 22.01 0.30
CA TYR A 425 24.58 22.76 0.55
C TYR A 425 23.33 21.86 0.43
N GLU A 426 23.20 21.10 -0.65
CA GLU A 426 22.09 20.18 -0.86
C GLU A 426 22.07 19.06 0.19
N ARG A 427 23.24 18.48 0.50
CA ARG A 427 23.37 17.49 1.57
C ARG A 427 22.99 18.06 2.93
N ALA A 428 23.40 19.29 3.23
CA ALA A 428 23.04 19.97 4.47
C ALA A 428 21.53 20.22 4.59
N LEU A 429 20.89 20.62 3.49
CA LEU A 429 19.44 20.74 3.43
C LEU A 429 18.75 19.39 3.60
N ILE A 430 19.38 18.25 3.29
CA ILE A 430 18.79 16.91 3.52
C ILE A 430 18.99 16.45 4.96
N ASP A 431 20.21 16.58 5.47
CA ASP A 431 20.69 15.85 6.66
C ASP A 431 20.44 16.58 7.99
N TYR A 432 20.37 17.91 8.01
CA TYR A 432 20.34 18.67 9.29
C TYR A 432 18.95 19.12 9.71
N GLU A 433 18.50 18.76 10.91
CA GLU A 433 17.09 18.94 11.29
C GLU A 433 16.63 20.40 11.33
N SER A 434 17.53 21.37 11.50
CA SER A 434 17.17 22.79 11.61
C SER A 434 17.98 23.72 10.71
N VAL A 435 17.34 24.78 10.23
CA VAL A 435 17.96 25.77 9.33
C VAL A 435 17.75 27.20 9.82
N LEU A 436 18.82 27.97 9.81
CA LEU A 436 18.83 29.39 10.09
C LEU A 436 19.45 30.13 8.91
N VAL A 437 18.68 30.97 8.22
CA VAL A 437 19.21 31.87 7.20
C VAL A 437 19.72 33.12 7.89
N TYR A 438 20.99 33.48 7.69
CA TYR A 438 21.56 34.74 8.15
C TYR A 438 21.59 35.72 6.97
N TRP A 439 20.84 36.81 7.07
CA TRP A 439 20.70 37.80 6.01
C TRP A 439 21.41 39.10 6.36
N GLY A 440 22.72 39.16 6.06
CA GLY A 440 23.57 40.36 6.17
C GLY A 440 23.82 40.97 4.79
N ASP A 441 24.94 40.67 4.16
CA ASP A 441 25.37 41.25 2.88
C ASP A 441 24.62 40.72 1.63
N GLY A 442 23.76 39.70 1.78
CA GLY A 442 22.94 39.20 0.66
C GLY A 442 21.87 40.20 0.20
N ASP A 443 21.56 40.21 -1.10
CA ASP A 443 20.46 40.99 -1.66
C ASP A 443 19.11 40.26 -1.54
N GLU A 444 18.01 40.97 -1.81
CA GLU A 444 16.65 40.42 -1.81
C GLU A 444 16.53 39.18 -2.72
N TYR A 445 17.14 39.19 -3.90
CA TYR A 445 17.11 38.04 -4.82
C TYR A 445 17.76 36.79 -4.24
N TRP A 446 18.94 36.93 -3.62
CA TRP A 446 19.60 35.83 -2.94
C TRP A 446 18.74 35.29 -1.79
N MET A 447 18.06 36.17 -1.06
CA MET A 447 17.18 35.78 0.03
C MET A 447 15.99 34.97 -0.48
N GLU A 448 15.29 35.47 -1.51
CA GLU A 448 14.19 34.77 -2.15
C GLU A 448 14.62 33.40 -2.67
N ASP A 449 15.71 33.32 -3.45
CA ASP A 449 16.25 32.07 -3.98
C ASP A 449 16.61 31.07 -2.87
N THR A 450 17.13 31.57 -1.75
CA THR A 450 17.48 30.73 -0.59
C THR A 450 16.23 30.14 0.07
N LEU A 451 15.19 30.94 0.29
CA LEU A 451 13.92 30.45 0.83
C LEU A 451 13.25 29.46 -0.14
N ASP A 452 13.30 29.77 -1.43
CA ASP A 452 12.78 28.92 -2.49
C ASP A 452 13.50 27.58 -2.53
N ALA A 453 14.82 27.54 -2.37
CA ALA A 453 15.59 26.32 -2.29
C ALA A 453 15.25 25.49 -1.04
N ILE A 454 15.10 26.13 0.12
CA ILE A 454 14.66 25.48 1.35
C ILE A 454 13.24 24.91 1.17
N ASN A 455 12.32 25.67 0.60
CA ASN A 455 10.96 25.23 0.36
C ASN A 455 10.91 24.11 -0.69
N LYS A 456 11.67 24.21 -1.79
CA LYS A 456 11.80 23.13 -2.79
C LYS A 456 12.39 21.85 -2.18
N SER A 457 13.27 21.98 -1.18
CA SER A 457 13.76 20.81 -0.43
C SER A 457 12.64 20.10 0.36
N LEU A 458 11.56 20.81 0.69
CA LEU A 458 10.38 20.34 1.42
C LEU A 458 9.17 19.99 0.52
N THR A 459 8.99 20.65 -0.63
CA THR A 459 7.74 20.58 -1.41
C THR A 459 7.94 20.54 -2.94
N GLY A 460 9.19 20.51 -3.41
CA GLY A 460 9.52 20.47 -4.84
C GLY A 460 9.40 19.07 -5.46
N PRO A 461 9.34 18.95 -6.81
CA PRO A 461 9.21 17.67 -7.51
C PRO A 461 10.39 16.70 -7.30
N ASN A 462 11.55 17.22 -6.85
CA ASN A 462 12.69 16.44 -6.38
C ASN A 462 12.87 16.66 -4.87
N GLN A 463 11.81 16.49 -4.08
CA GLN A 463 11.83 16.73 -2.64
C GLN A 463 13.00 15.96 -1.99
N LEU A 464 13.96 16.72 -1.47
CA LEU A 464 15.20 16.18 -0.94
C LEU A 464 15.05 15.76 0.54
N ARG A 465 14.17 16.45 1.30
CA ARG A 465 13.90 16.18 2.72
C ARG A 465 12.66 15.33 2.95
N LYS A 466 12.74 14.41 3.91
CA LYS A 466 11.63 13.51 4.28
C LYS A 466 10.87 13.90 5.54
N MET A 467 11.39 14.87 6.28
CA MET A 467 10.77 15.47 7.47
C MET A 467 10.86 16.99 7.33
N ALA A 468 9.89 17.70 7.91
CA ALA A 468 10.00 19.14 8.07
C ALA A 468 11.22 19.49 8.92
N PHE A 469 11.75 20.70 8.75
CA PHE A 469 12.76 21.21 9.68
C PHE A 469 12.13 21.34 11.07
N GLU A 470 12.85 20.90 12.10
CA GLU A 470 12.48 21.08 13.51
C GLU A 470 12.38 22.56 13.87
N ALA A 471 13.26 23.39 13.32
CA ALA A 471 13.19 24.84 13.42
C ALA A 471 13.61 25.52 12.11
N ARG A 472 12.90 26.60 11.74
CA ARG A 472 13.18 27.44 10.56
C ARG A 472 13.23 28.90 10.97
N GLY A 473 14.37 29.55 10.75
CA GLY A 473 14.56 30.95 11.11
C GLY A 473 15.22 31.76 10.01
N VAL A 474 14.90 33.05 9.97
CA VAL A 474 15.65 34.08 9.25
C VAL A 474 16.14 35.08 10.30
N LEU A 475 17.46 35.25 10.39
CA LEU A 475 18.10 36.26 11.22
C LEU A 475 18.55 37.42 10.33
N ILE A 476 17.80 38.51 10.38
CA ILE A 476 18.07 39.75 9.65
C ILE A 476 19.20 40.50 10.36
N ALA A 477 20.25 40.83 9.63
CA ALA A 477 21.42 41.52 10.12
C ALA A 477 21.74 42.79 9.33
N GLU A 478 22.63 43.61 9.89
CA GLU A 478 23.17 44.80 9.23
C GLU A 478 23.79 44.44 7.85
N PRO A 479 23.77 45.37 6.88
CA PRO A 479 23.20 46.72 6.94
C PRO A 479 21.67 46.72 6.96
N GLU A 480 21.09 47.71 7.66
CA GLU A 480 19.66 48.00 7.58
C GLU A 480 19.35 48.57 6.19
N LEU A 481 18.43 47.91 5.48
CA LEU A 481 17.96 48.24 4.14
C LEU A 481 16.44 48.17 4.15
N ASP A 482 15.77 49.00 3.34
CA ASP A 482 14.29 49.07 3.29
C ASP A 482 13.65 47.68 3.07
N GLU A 483 14.22 46.86 2.18
CA GLU A 483 13.78 45.49 1.88
C GLU A 483 13.82 44.53 3.08
N LYS A 484 14.68 44.79 4.07
CA LYS A 484 14.81 43.99 5.28
C LYS A 484 13.88 44.45 6.41
N GLU A 485 13.50 45.73 6.44
CA GLU A 485 12.57 46.25 7.44
C GLU A 485 11.15 45.71 7.23
N ASP A 486 10.75 45.55 5.97
CA ASP A 486 9.41 45.08 5.59
C ASP A 486 9.30 43.56 5.43
N PHE A 487 10.41 42.82 5.57
CA PHE A 487 10.43 41.38 5.34
C PHE A 487 9.62 40.63 6.41
N THR A 488 8.64 39.85 5.96
CA THR A 488 7.83 38.97 6.81
C THR A 488 7.73 37.58 6.19
N SER A 489 7.58 36.55 7.03
CA SER A 489 7.37 35.18 6.57
C SER A 489 6.39 34.45 7.45
N SER A 490 5.47 33.70 6.83
CA SER A 490 4.57 32.77 7.53
C SER A 490 5.20 31.40 7.78
N SER A 491 6.32 31.10 7.12
CA SER A 491 6.97 29.78 7.14
C SER A 491 8.28 29.75 7.92
N PHE A 492 8.81 30.91 8.30
CA PHE A 492 10.07 31.08 9.03
C PHE A 492 9.88 32.07 10.17
N HIS A 493 10.51 31.79 11.32
CA HIS A 493 10.63 32.79 12.37
C HIS A 493 11.56 33.91 11.90
N VAL A 494 11.02 35.12 11.74
CA VAL A 494 11.81 36.31 11.40
C VAL A 494 12.34 36.94 12.69
N MET A 495 13.66 37.08 12.77
CA MET A 495 14.41 37.52 13.96
C MET A 495 15.42 38.59 13.56
N HIS A 496 15.85 39.44 14.50
CA HIS A 496 16.78 40.54 14.25
C HIS A 496 18.08 40.41 15.05
N SER A 497 19.20 40.68 14.39
CA SER A 497 20.55 40.58 14.95
C SER A 497 20.98 41.83 15.73
N GLN A 498 20.08 42.76 16.04
CA GLN A 498 20.39 44.02 16.69
C GLN A 498 21.05 43.80 18.06
N GLY A 499 22.13 44.55 18.32
CA GLY A 499 22.88 44.49 19.57
C GLY A 499 23.92 43.36 19.64
N THR A 500 24.31 42.99 20.86
CA THR A 500 25.26 41.88 21.06
C THR A 500 24.53 40.54 20.91
N PRO A 501 25.05 39.56 20.13
CA PRO A 501 24.41 38.27 19.94
C PRO A 501 24.03 37.59 21.26
N SER A 502 22.74 37.32 21.44
CA SER A 502 22.20 36.72 22.65
C SER A 502 21.12 35.68 22.34
N ALA A 503 20.83 34.82 23.31
CA ALA A 503 19.78 33.81 23.14
C ALA A 503 18.38 34.41 22.94
N GLU A 504 18.15 35.65 23.40
CA GLU A 504 16.88 36.36 23.21
C GLU A 504 16.63 36.69 21.74
N ASN A 505 17.68 37.04 20.98
CA ASN A 505 17.57 37.30 19.54
C ASN A 505 17.06 36.06 18.77
N LEU A 506 17.31 34.85 19.28
CA LEU A 506 16.93 33.58 18.67
C LEU A 506 15.81 32.86 19.44
N ALA A 507 15.11 33.54 20.35
CA ALA A 507 14.14 32.92 21.24
C ALA A 507 13.07 32.04 20.56
N PRO A 508 12.37 32.49 19.49
CA PRO A 508 11.38 31.63 18.83
C PRO A 508 12.02 30.40 18.18
N PHE A 509 13.19 30.56 17.55
CA PHE A 509 13.94 29.46 16.95
C PHE A 509 14.43 28.44 17.99
N PHE A 510 14.92 28.91 19.15
CA PHE A 510 15.31 28.01 20.24
C PHE A 510 14.13 27.34 20.93
N THR A 511 12.94 27.92 20.87
CA THR A 511 11.72 27.30 21.41
C THR A 511 11.38 26.05 20.61
N ASP A 512 11.38 26.16 19.28
CA ASP A 512 11.15 25.03 18.38
C ASP A 512 12.23 23.95 18.53
N LEU A 513 13.51 24.34 18.59
CA LEU A 513 14.63 23.41 18.82
C LEU A 513 14.48 22.62 20.14
N LYS A 514 14.02 23.27 21.21
CA LYS A 514 13.81 22.61 22.52
C LYS A 514 12.57 21.72 22.52
N ALA A 515 11.51 22.14 21.82
CA ALA A 515 10.31 21.32 21.64
C ALA A 515 10.64 20.02 20.89
N ALA A 516 11.56 20.07 19.93
CA ALA A 516 12.04 18.89 19.22
C ALA A 516 12.96 17.97 20.07
N LYS A 517 13.63 18.49 21.12
CA LYS A 517 14.40 17.67 22.08
C LYS A 517 13.54 16.98 23.14
N SER A 518 12.31 17.45 23.36
CA SER A 518 11.42 17.01 24.45
C SER A 518 10.48 15.92 23.97
#